data_AF-A0A8S9NI98-F1
#
_entry.id   AF-A0A8S9NI98-F1
#
_cell.length_a   1.000
_cell.length_b   1.000
_cell.length_c   1.000
_cell.angle_alpha   90.00
_cell.angle_beta   90.00
_cell.angle_gamma   90.00
#
_symmetry.space_group_name_H-M   'P 1'
#
loop_
_entity.id
_entity.type
_entity.pdbx_description
1 polymer ?
#
loop_
_entity_poly.entity_id
_entity_poly.type
_entity_poly.pdbx_seq_one_letter_code
_entity_poly.pdbx_strand_id
1 'polypeptide(L)'
;MEFIGWGSKPLIDFLTSIGEDTREEMSQHSVESVIRRYIRQKNLLDDEKKKKKVRCDEKLFSIFRKKYVNQRRIYSLLNAHFKENVEQLEYITLLERGFGEKNENVSVPCKKQKTETSEDEEPCEKEVKPEMRPTGLAAISADNIKLVYLRKSLVLELVKQSESFRSKVVGSFVKVRNDPRDPVAFQILQVTDIKCVDDKGMFLYVAGIASDVSIAKLDDSDITKEEIDDLKHKIMSGLLRQPTLVEMEQKAKVLHEDITKHEYLEERELLQKPSEQERLLRQTPKIIEELIEIEQDPPADSSKQGNISGLSQEVVMIDID
;
A
#
# COMPACT_ATOMS: atom_id res chain seq x y z
N MET A 1 -13.58 -15.86 4.19
CA MET A 1 -14.92 -15.21 4.08
C MET A 1 -15.37 -15.42 2.63
N GLU A 2 -16.61 -15.83 2.37
CA GLU A 2 -17.09 -16.06 0.98
C GLU A 2 -17.42 -14.71 0.31
N PHE A 3 -17.06 -14.53 -0.96
CA PHE A 3 -17.30 -13.32 -1.76
C PHE A 3 -18.26 -13.57 -2.91
N ILE A 4 -19.15 -12.61 -3.16
CA ILE A 4 -20.10 -12.61 -4.28
C ILE A 4 -19.82 -11.33 -5.08
N GLY A 5 -19.20 -11.47 -6.25
CA GLY A 5 -18.75 -10.31 -7.04
C GLY A 5 -17.68 -9.50 -6.30
N TRP A 6 -17.95 -8.21 -6.08
CA TRP A 6 -17.04 -7.24 -5.47
C TRP A 6 -17.07 -7.22 -3.93
N GLY A 7 -18.11 -7.81 -3.32
CA GLY A 7 -18.34 -7.76 -1.87
C GLY A 7 -18.43 -9.13 -1.20
N SER A 8 -18.18 -9.18 0.10
CA SER A 8 -18.40 -10.39 0.89
C SER A 8 -19.89 -10.75 0.92
N LYS A 9 -20.22 -12.04 0.98
CA LYS A 9 -21.59 -12.54 1.06
C LYS A 9 -22.45 -11.84 2.13
N PRO A 10 -21.99 -11.64 3.39
CA PRO A 10 -22.78 -10.92 4.38
C PRO A 10 -23.08 -9.45 4.02
N LEU A 11 -22.17 -8.80 3.29
CA LEU A 11 -22.37 -7.43 2.83
C LEU A 11 -23.37 -7.36 1.67
N ILE A 12 -23.24 -8.26 0.69
CA ILE A 12 -24.12 -8.34 -0.47
C ILE A 12 -25.54 -8.73 -0.05
N ASP A 13 -25.68 -9.72 0.85
CA ASP A 13 -26.97 -10.12 1.42
C ASP A 13 -27.62 -8.96 2.17
N PHE A 14 -26.84 -8.18 2.93
CA PHE A 14 -27.34 -6.98 3.59
C PHE A 14 -27.90 -5.96 2.60
N LEU A 15 -27.11 -5.59 1.58
CA LEU A 15 -27.50 -4.58 0.57
C LEU A 15 -28.74 -5.03 -0.20
N THR A 16 -28.80 -6.30 -0.59
CA THR A 16 -29.97 -6.90 -1.24
C THR A 16 -31.20 -6.84 -0.32
N SER A 17 -31.02 -7.12 0.98
CA SER A 17 -32.12 -7.13 1.96
C SER A 17 -32.70 -5.75 2.28
N ILE A 18 -32.01 -4.66 1.91
CA ILE A 18 -32.48 -3.29 2.06
C ILE A 18 -32.93 -2.69 0.71
N GLY A 19 -32.84 -3.47 -0.38
CA GLY A 19 -33.31 -3.11 -1.72
C GLY A 19 -32.30 -2.37 -2.60
N GLU A 20 -31.00 -2.44 -2.31
CA GLU A 20 -29.96 -1.88 -3.18
C GLU A 20 -29.59 -2.84 -4.31
N ASP A 21 -29.28 -2.32 -5.49
CA ASP A 21 -28.78 -3.11 -6.60
C ASP A 21 -27.29 -3.41 -6.39
N THR A 22 -26.94 -4.69 -6.29
CA THR A 22 -25.57 -5.18 -6.07
C THR A 22 -24.95 -5.79 -7.33
N ARG A 23 -25.59 -5.65 -8.50
CA ARG A 23 -25.09 -6.21 -9.77
C ARG A 23 -23.82 -5.52 -10.25
N GLU A 24 -23.74 -4.20 -10.07
CA GLU A 24 -22.56 -3.40 -10.37
C GLU A 24 -21.79 -3.09 -9.08
N GLU A 25 -20.50 -2.81 -9.23
CA GLU A 25 -19.62 -2.49 -8.12
C GLU A 25 -19.97 -1.13 -7.49
N MET A 26 -20.18 -1.14 -6.16
CA MET A 26 -20.41 0.07 -5.40
C MET A 26 -19.14 0.48 -4.66
N SER A 27 -18.76 1.76 -4.76
CA SER A 27 -17.64 2.26 -3.96
C SER A 27 -17.88 2.07 -2.46
N GLN A 28 -16.81 1.91 -1.70
CA GLN A 28 -16.87 1.78 -0.25
C GLN A 28 -17.58 2.97 0.43
N HIS A 29 -17.37 4.19 -0.07
CA HIS A 29 -18.07 5.38 0.42
C HIS A 29 -19.58 5.33 0.15
N SER A 30 -19.99 4.80 -1.00
CA SER A 30 -21.41 4.59 -1.32
C SER A 30 -22.05 3.60 -0.34
N VAL A 31 -21.40 2.46 -0.11
CA VAL A 31 -21.85 1.44 0.85
C VAL A 31 -21.90 1.98 2.28
N GLU A 32 -20.89 2.75 2.69
CA GLU A 32 -20.87 3.41 3.99
C GLU A 32 -22.06 4.37 4.15
N SER A 33 -22.37 5.17 3.12
CA SER A 33 -23.51 6.09 3.11
C SER A 33 -24.84 5.34 3.26
N VAL A 34 -24.99 4.22 2.55
CA VAL A 34 -26.16 3.32 2.65
C VAL A 34 -26.31 2.77 4.07
N ILE A 35 -25.23 2.26 4.68
CA ILE A 35 -25.24 1.75 6.06
C ILE A 35 -25.55 2.88 7.06
N ARG A 36 -25.01 4.08 6.86
CA ARG A 36 -25.32 5.26 7.68
C ARG A 36 -26.78 5.68 7.56
N ARG A 37 -27.38 5.56 6.37
CA ARG A 37 -28.82 5.78 6.16
C ARG A 37 -29.65 4.73 6.89
N TYR A 38 -29.29 3.45 6.77
CA TYR A 38 -29.94 2.34 7.47
C TYR A 38 -29.93 2.52 9.00
N ILE A 39 -28.76 2.82 9.58
CA ILE A 39 -28.59 3.05 11.02
C ILE A 39 -29.50 4.17 11.53
N ARG A 40 -29.61 5.27 10.77
CA ARG A 40 -30.50 6.39 11.09
C ARG A 40 -31.96 5.98 11.01
N GLN A 41 -32.37 5.26 9.98
CA GLN A 41 -33.75 4.81 9.80
C GLN A 41 -34.20 3.82 10.88
N LYS A 42 -33.29 2.99 11.38
CA LYS A 42 -33.57 2.00 12.44
C LYS A 42 -33.31 2.49 13.85
N ASN A 43 -32.94 3.76 14.03
CA ASN A 43 -32.61 4.38 15.33
C ASN A 43 -31.63 3.52 16.17
N LEU A 44 -30.59 2.99 15.51
CA LEU A 44 -29.62 2.08 16.14
C LEU A 44 -28.48 2.82 16.87
N LEU A 45 -28.58 4.14 17.01
CA LEU A 45 -27.61 4.96 17.71
C LEU A 45 -27.89 4.94 19.22
N ASP A 46 -26.86 4.64 19.99
CA ASP A 46 -26.88 4.75 21.45
C ASP A 46 -26.56 6.21 21.82
N ASP A 47 -27.60 7.04 21.91
CA ASP A 47 -27.49 8.48 22.20
C ASP A 47 -27.21 8.79 23.69
N GLU A 48 -27.41 7.82 24.60
CA GLU A 48 -27.23 8.04 26.05
C GLU A 48 -25.76 8.19 26.47
N LYS A 49 -24.82 7.72 25.64
CA LYS A 49 -23.38 7.84 25.89
C LYS A 49 -22.80 8.77 24.83
N LYS A 50 -22.05 9.80 25.24
CA LYS A 50 -21.31 10.78 24.39
C LYS A 50 -20.32 10.16 23.35
N LYS A 51 -20.33 8.83 23.19
CA LYS A 51 -19.54 8.04 22.24
C LYS A 51 -20.51 7.52 21.18
N LYS A 52 -20.51 8.09 19.97
CA LYS A 52 -21.30 7.69 18.78
C LYS A 52 -21.22 6.17 18.49
N LYS A 53 -21.95 5.35 19.25
CA LYS A 53 -21.96 3.90 19.21
C LYS A 53 -23.24 3.44 18.54
N VAL A 54 -23.09 2.49 17.64
CA VAL A 54 -24.17 1.83 16.91
C VAL A 54 -24.39 0.48 17.57
N ARG A 55 -25.59 0.21 18.03
CA ARG A 55 -26.01 -1.13 18.43
C ARG A 55 -26.34 -1.92 17.16
N CYS A 56 -25.58 -2.97 16.89
CA CYS A 56 -25.80 -3.76 15.68
C CYS A 56 -27.05 -4.64 15.88
N ASP A 57 -27.99 -4.53 14.95
CA ASP A 57 -29.09 -5.46 14.79
C ASP A 57 -28.62 -6.73 14.07
N GLU A 58 -29.51 -7.68 13.83
CA GLU A 58 -29.17 -8.96 13.18
C GLU A 58 -28.45 -8.75 11.83
N LYS A 59 -28.90 -7.77 11.06
CA LYS A 59 -28.34 -7.41 9.74
C LYS A 59 -26.94 -6.81 9.83
N LEU A 60 -26.72 -5.81 10.70
CA LEU A 60 -25.38 -5.23 10.89
C LEU A 60 -24.44 -6.18 11.64
N PHE A 61 -24.98 -7.07 12.46
CA PHE A 61 -24.22 -8.11 13.14
C PHE A 61 -23.66 -9.13 12.14
N SER A 62 -24.40 -9.47 11.09
CA SER A 62 -23.91 -10.35 10.01
C SER A 62 -22.68 -9.79 9.30
N ILE A 63 -22.60 -8.46 9.15
CA ILE A 63 -21.43 -7.77 8.60
C ILE A 63 -20.32 -7.67 9.67
N PHE A 64 -20.54 -6.90 10.73
CA PHE A 64 -19.46 -6.50 11.65
C PHE A 64 -19.12 -7.54 12.71
N ARG A 65 -19.98 -8.55 12.92
CA ARG A 65 -19.89 -9.60 13.96
C ARG A 65 -19.65 -9.05 15.37
N LYS A 66 -20.13 -7.83 15.62
CA LYS A 66 -19.95 -7.09 16.88
C LYS A 66 -21.30 -6.59 17.37
N LYS A 67 -21.55 -6.71 18.67
CA LYS A 67 -22.78 -6.18 19.31
C LYS A 67 -22.85 -4.65 19.25
N TYR A 68 -21.69 -3.99 19.29
CA TYR A 68 -21.56 -2.53 19.23
C TYR A 68 -20.41 -2.12 18.31
N VAL A 69 -20.65 -1.10 17.48
CA VAL A 69 -19.67 -0.55 16.54
C VAL A 69 -19.58 0.96 16.73
N ASN A 70 -18.39 1.53 16.62
CA ASN A 70 -18.23 2.99 16.62
C ASN A 70 -18.60 3.53 15.23
N GLN A 71 -19.48 4.53 15.16
CA GLN A 71 -19.94 5.10 13.90
C GLN A 71 -18.80 5.66 13.03
N ARG A 72 -17.69 6.11 13.64
CA ARG A 72 -16.49 6.57 12.93
C ARG A 72 -15.71 5.43 12.28
N ARG A 73 -15.85 4.20 12.77
CA ARG A 73 -15.12 3.03 12.28
C ARG A 73 -15.86 2.25 11.22
N ILE A 74 -17.10 2.60 10.89
CA ILE A 74 -17.91 1.88 9.90
C ILE A 74 -17.14 1.74 8.58
N TYR A 75 -16.60 2.84 8.07
CA TYR A 75 -15.75 2.81 6.87
C TYR A 75 -14.62 1.79 6.99
N SER A 76 -13.77 1.90 8.03
CA SER A 76 -12.64 0.98 8.24
C SER A 76 -13.05 -0.49 8.41
N LEU A 77 -14.24 -0.76 8.95
CA LEU A 77 -14.72 -2.12 9.16
C LEU A 77 -15.24 -2.74 7.86
N LEU A 78 -15.65 -1.91 6.89
CA LEU A 78 -16.07 -2.38 5.58
C LEU A 78 -14.90 -2.89 4.74
N ASN A 79 -13.65 -2.45 4.99
CA ASN A 79 -12.47 -2.90 4.23
C ASN A 79 -12.42 -4.43 4.10
N ALA A 80 -12.65 -5.15 5.20
CA ALA A 80 -12.63 -6.62 5.23
C ALA A 80 -13.75 -7.30 4.43
N HIS A 81 -14.70 -6.52 3.90
CA HIS A 81 -15.84 -6.99 3.13
C HIS A 81 -15.77 -6.62 1.64
N PHE A 82 -14.72 -5.91 1.21
CA PHE A 82 -14.45 -5.61 -0.19
C PHE A 82 -13.39 -6.57 -0.72
N LYS A 83 -13.66 -7.18 -1.87
CA LYS A 83 -12.77 -8.22 -2.43
C LYS A 83 -11.38 -7.67 -2.75
N GLU A 84 -11.31 -6.52 -3.41
CA GLU A 84 -10.04 -5.84 -3.75
C GLU A 84 -9.21 -5.51 -2.50
N ASN A 85 -9.87 -5.07 -1.43
CA ASN A 85 -9.20 -4.71 -0.17
C ASN A 85 -8.69 -5.93 0.61
N VAL A 86 -9.38 -7.07 0.50
CA VAL A 86 -8.95 -8.33 1.16
C VAL A 86 -7.83 -9.00 0.39
N GLU A 87 -7.84 -8.95 -0.95
CA GLU A 87 -6.72 -9.39 -1.78
C GLU A 87 -5.45 -8.57 -1.47
N GLN A 88 -5.59 -7.26 -1.26
CA GLN A 88 -4.50 -6.40 -0.78
C GLN A 88 -4.03 -6.75 0.64
N LEU A 89 -4.94 -7.07 1.57
CA LEU A 89 -4.58 -7.39 2.95
C LEU A 89 -3.95 -8.79 3.11
N GLU A 90 -4.42 -9.78 2.35
CA GLU A 90 -3.79 -11.12 2.30
C GLU A 90 -2.37 -11.02 1.74
N TYR A 91 -2.16 -10.19 0.72
CA TYR A 91 -0.84 -9.86 0.19
C TYR A 91 0.06 -9.17 1.24
N ILE A 92 -0.46 -8.19 1.99
CA ILE A 92 0.29 -7.54 3.09
C ILE A 92 0.62 -8.52 4.23
N THR A 93 -0.29 -9.42 4.56
CA THR A 93 -0.06 -10.43 5.61
C THR A 93 1.03 -11.44 5.20
N LEU A 94 1.16 -11.74 3.90
CA LEU A 94 2.27 -12.55 3.38
C LEU A 94 3.62 -11.82 3.48
N LEU A 95 3.65 -10.50 3.29
CA LEU A 95 4.85 -9.67 3.49
C LEU A 95 5.33 -9.73 4.95
N GLU A 96 4.43 -9.70 5.93
CA GLU A 96 4.77 -9.71 7.36
C GLU A 96 5.36 -11.06 7.84
N ARG A 97 4.99 -12.18 7.20
CA ARG A 97 5.52 -13.51 7.56
C ARG A 97 6.99 -13.71 7.15
N GLY A 98 7.49 -12.95 6.19
CA GLY A 98 8.88 -13.01 5.70
C GLY A 98 9.89 -12.20 6.53
N PHE A 99 9.44 -11.34 7.44
CA PHE A 99 10.30 -10.49 8.28
C PHE A 99 10.25 -10.87 9.77
N GLY A 100 10.32 -12.18 10.06
CA GLY A 100 10.50 -12.68 11.42
C GLY A 100 11.88 -12.34 11.99
N GLU A 101 11.91 -11.32 12.86
CA GLU A 101 13.07 -10.81 13.60
C GLU A 101 13.89 -11.92 14.29
N LYS A 102 15.20 -11.95 14.03
CA LYS A 102 16.18 -12.58 14.92
C LYS A 102 16.51 -11.59 16.04
N ASN A 103 16.21 -11.95 17.29
CA ASN A 103 17.05 -11.58 18.42
C ASN A 103 16.67 -12.39 19.67
N GLU A 104 17.64 -13.10 20.25
CA GLU A 104 18.00 -12.88 21.66
C GLU A 104 19.42 -13.41 21.96
N ASN A 105 20.12 -12.64 22.79
CA ASN A 105 21.53 -12.68 23.11
C ASN A 105 21.89 -13.76 24.14
N VAL A 106 23.06 -14.39 24.01
CA VAL A 106 23.89 -14.80 25.16
C VAL A 106 25.39 -14.55 24.87
N SER A 107 26.06 -14.07 25.90
CA SER A 107 27.37 -13.42 26.01
C SER A 107 28.64 -14.31 26.00
N VAL A 108 29.71 -13.84 25.31
CA VAL A 108 31.15 -13.70 25.73
C VAL A 108 31.99 -15.00 25.99
N PRO A 109 33.35 -15.06 25.85
CA PRO A 109 34.36 -14.24 25.12
C PRO A 109 35.25 -15.03 24.11
N CYS A 110 35.93 -14.28 23.23
CA CYS A 110 36.95 -14.70 22.26
C CYS A 110 38.17 -15.45 22.84
N LYS A 111 38.70 -16.45 22.11
CA LYS A 111 40.15 -16.77 22.07
C LYS A 111 40.63 -17.24 20.68
N LYS A 112 41.77 -16.69 20.30
CA LYS A 112 42.63 -16.80 19.10
C LYS A 112 42.95 -18.23 18.63
N GLN A 113 43.17 -18.39 17.32
CA GLN A 113 44.40 -18.88 16.61
C GLN A 113 43.99 -19.26 15.17
N LYS A 114 44.36 -18.51 14.12
CA LYS A 114 45.62 -18.50 13.34
C LYS A 114 45.92 -19.82 12.58
N THR A 115 46.07 -19.66 11.25
CA THR A 115 46.99 -20.38 10.32
C THR A 115 46.48 -21.62 9.56
N GLU A 116 46.29 -21.40 8.25
CA GLU A 116 46.87 -22.11 7.09
C GLU A 116 46.37 -23.49 6.62
N THR A 117 46.15 -23.49 5.28
CA THR A 117 46.36 -24.53 4.25
C THR A 117 45.32 -25.64 4.02
N SER A 118 44.85 -25.63 2.75
CA SER A 118 44.51 -26.76 1.84
C SER A 118 43.40 -27.71 2.31
N GLU A 119 42.42 -28.13 1.51
CA GLU A 119 42.45 -28.69 0.16
C GLU A 119 41.05 -28.51 -0.50
N ASP A 120 41.00 -28.73 -1.80
CA ASP A 120 39.86 -28.62 -2.72
C ASP A 120 38.53 -29.31 -2.29
N GLU A 121 37.48 -28.87 -2.99
CA GLU A 121 36.11 -29.42 -3.10
C GLU A 121 35.04 -28.72 -2.24
N GLU A 122 34.73 -27.45 -2.57
CA GLU A 122 33.38 -26.92 -2.33
C GLU A 122 32.41 -27.47 -3.39
N PRO A 123 31.32 -28.16 -3.01
CA PRO A 123 30.19 -28.28 -3.90
C PRO A 123 29.55 -26.89 -3.99
N CYS A 124 29.53 -26.32 -5.19
CA CYS A 124 28.78 -25.10 -5.47
C CYS A 124 27.30 -25.31 -5.06
N GLU A 125 26.93 -24.84 -3.87
CA GLU A 125 25.54 -24.56 -3.55
C GLU A 125 25.11 -23.46 -4.52
N LYS A 126 24.43 -23.88 -5.57
CA LYS A 126 23.70 -22.97 -6.45
C LYS A 126 22.72 -22.25 -5.53
N GLU A 127 23.02 -21.00 -5.21
CA GLU A 127 22.04 -20.06 -4.69
C GLU A 127 20.84 -20.10 -5.65
N VAL A 128 19.79 -20.81 -5.24
CA VAL A 128 18.49 -20.72 -5.90
C VAL A 128 18.03 -19.32 -5.57
N LYS A 129 18.31 -18.38 -6.48
CA LYS A 129 17.81 -17.00 -6.38
C LYS A 129 16.32 -17.08 -6.09
N PRO A 130 15.81 -16.40 -5.04
CA PRO A 130 14.38 -16.33 -4.83
C PRO A 130 13.75 -15.79 -6.12
N GLU A 131 12.72 -16.48 -6.59
CA GLU A 131 12.02 -16.11 -7.81
C GLU A 131 11.23 -14.83 -7.53
N MET A 132 11.85 -13.68 -7.84
CA MET A 132 11.25 -12.38 -7.61
C MET A 132 10.18 -12.13 -8.67
N ARG A 133 8.94 -11.88 -8.25
CA ARG A 133 7.87 -11.49 -9.20
C ARG A 133 7.66 -9.97 -9.19
N PRO A 134 7.62 -9.33 -10.38
CA PRO A 134 7.23 -7.93 -10.51
C PRO A 134 5.75 -7.75 -10.18
N THR A 135 5.44 -6.75 -9.37
CA THR A 135 4.09 -6.47 -8.87
C THR A 135 3.32 -5.50 -9.77
N GLY A 136 3.99 -4.83 -10.70
CA GLY A 136 3.44 -3.73 -11.49
C GLY A 136 3.25 -2.43 -10.68
N LEU A 137 3.60 -2.42 -9.39
CA LEU A 137 3.51 -1.28 -8.49
C LEU A 137 4.87 -0.62 -8.29
N ALA A 138 4.85 0.69 -8.08
CA ALA A 138 6.07 1.41 -7.76
C ALA A 138 6.42 1.21 -6.28
N ALA A 139 7.70 0.95 -5.98
CA ALA A 139 8.15 0.89 -4.61
C ALA A 139 8.02 2.27 -3.94
N ILE A 140 7.47 2.33 -2.73
CA ILE A 140 7.41 3.56 -1.94
C ILE A 140 8.76 3.75 -1.23
N SER A 141 9.73 4.32 -1.93
CA SER A 141 11.05 4.65 -1.39
C SER A 141 11.32 6.14 -1.46
N ALA A 142 12.24 6.65 -0.64
CA ALA A 142 12.65 8.04 -0.70
C ALA A 142 13.11 8.42 -2.11
N ASP A 143 13.89 7.55 -2.76
CA ASP A 143 14.41 7.77 -4.11
C ASP A 143 13.31 7.88 -5.15
N ASN A 144 12.35 6.93 -5.15
CA ASN A 144 11.24 6.96 -6.09
C ASN A 144 10.36 8.19 -5.86
N ILE A 145 9.99 8.46 -4.59
CA ILE A 145 9.13 9.60 -4.25
C ILE A 145 9.82 10.92 -4.62
N LYS A 146 11.12 11.04 -4.40
CA LYS A 146 11.91 12.24 -4.76
C LYS A 146 11.79 12.58 -6.26
N LEU A 147 11.75 11.57 -7.14
CA LEU A 147 11.61 11.76 -8.59
C LEU A 147 10.25 12.32 -9.04
N VAL A 148 9.25 12.28 -8.15
CA VAL A 148 7.89 12.79 -8.41
C VAL A 148 7.44 13.79 -7.34
N TYR A 149 8.37 14.26 -6.52
CA TYR A 149 8.12 15.18 -5.42
C TYR A 149 8.22 16.62 -5.90
N LEU A 150 7.19 17.41 -5.60
CA LEU A 150 7.17 18.84 -5.87
C LEU A 150 7.28 19.61 -4.56
N ARG A 151 8.40 20.29 -4.40
CA ARG A 151 8.62 21.32 -3.36
C ARG A 151 7.67 22.50 -3.59
N LYS A 152 7.34 23.24 -2.53
CA LYS A 152 6.47 24.42 -2.61
C LYS A 152 7.00 25.46 -3.59
N SER A 153 8.29 25.76 -3.56
CA SER A 153 9.00 26.67 -4.47
C SER A 153 8.79 26.25 -5.93
N LEU A 154 9.00 24.97 -6.23
CA LEU A 154 8.76 24.41 -7.56
C LEU A 154 7.28 24.51 -7.98
N VAL A 155 6.33 24.20 -7.08
CA VAL A 155 4.90 24.37 -7.38
C VAL A 155 4.59 25.83 -7.74
N LEU A 156 5.13 26.80 -7.00
CA LEU A 156 4.95 28.23 -7.29
C LEU A 156 5.57 28.67 -8.62
N GLU A 157 6.67 28.05 -9.06
CA GLU A 157 7.23 28.28 -10.38
C GLU A 157 6.36 27.69 -11.48
N LEU A 158 5.87 26.46 -11.30
CA LEU A 158 4.99 25.80 -12.25
C LEU A 158 3.66 26.54 -12.42
N VAL A 159 3.14 27.22 -11.38
CA VAL A 159 1.92 28.05 -11.48
C VAL A 159 2.07 29.12 -12.57
N LYS A 160 3.28 29.64 -12.79
CA LYS A 160 3.56 30.64 -13.84
C LYS A 160 3.46 30.02 -15.24
N GLN A 161 3.57 28.69 -15.36
CA GLN A 161 3.45 27.91 -16.60
C GLN A 161 2.01 27.36 -16.74
N SER A 162 1.03 28.26 -16.81
CA SER A 162 -0.41 27.93 -16.74
C SER A 162 -0.87 26.79 -17.68
N GLU A 163 -0.29 26.68 -18.87
CA GLU A 163 -0.64 25.66 -19.88
C GLU A 163 -0.25 24.22 -19.47
N SER A 164 0.87 24.05 -18.75
CA SER A 164 1.40 22.72 -18.37
C SER A 164 1.25 22.40 -16.88
N PHE A 165 0.82 23.39 -16.08
CA PHE A 165 0.72 23.27 -14.64
C PHE A 165 -0.10 22.04 -14.21
N ARG A 166 -1.31 21.87 -14.76
CA ARG A 166 -2.20 20.77 -14.37
C ARG A 166 -1.57 19.40 -14.62
N SER A 167 -1.00 19.18 -15.80
CA SER A 167 -0.41 17.89 -16.17
C SER A 167 0.85 17.56 -15.38
N LYS A 168 1.60 18.58 -14.96
CA LYS A 168 2.80 18.42 -14.11
C LYS A 168 2.43 18.18 -12.65
N VAL A 169 1.43 18.88 -12.12
CA VAL A 169 1.11 18.83 -10.69
C VAL A 169 0.19 17.65 -10.31
N VAL A 170 -0.82 17.33 -11.11
CA VAL A 170 -1.71 16.20 -10.82
C VAL A 170 -0.95 14.89 -10.95
N GLY A 171 -1.05 14.02 -9.94
CA GLY A 171 -0.34 12.74 -9.85
C GLY A 171 1.01 12.81 -9.14
N SER A 172 1.51 14.01 -8.84
CA SER A 172 2.78 14.25 -8.14
C SER A 172 2.60 14.20 -6.63
N PHE A 173 3.70 14.04 -5.90
CA PHE A 173 3.70 14.04 -4.44
C PHE A 173 4.11 15.39 -3.89
N VAL A 174 3.46 15.82 -2.80
CA VAL A 174 3.75 17.08 -2.11
C VAL A 174 3.81 16.85 -0.60
N LYS A 175 4.63 17.64 0.08
CA LYS A 175 4.77 17.65 1.53
C LYS A 175 3.84 18.69 2.10
N VAL A 176 2.83 18.24 2.85
CA VAL A 176 1.79 19.10 3.40
C VAL A 176 1.99 19.24 4.90
N ARG A 177 1.99 20.49 5.38
CA ARG A 177 1.97 20.79 6.81
C ARG A 177 0.59 20.51 7.41
N ASN A 178 0.59 19.71 8.48
CA ASN A 178 -0.62 19.39 9.24
C ASN A 178 -0.96 20.48 10.26
N ASP A 179 -2.09 20.30 10.94
CA ASP A 179 -2.45 21.20 12.04
C ASP A 179 -1.40 21.06 13.16
N PRO A 180 -1.00 22.14 13.84
CA PRO A 180 -0.06 22.07 14.97
C PRO A 180 -0.50 21.14 16.11
N ARG A 181 -1.78 20.76 16.15
CA ARG A 181 -2.34 19.81 17.11
C ARG A 181 -2.15 18.34 16.70
N ASP A 182 -1.83 18.09 15.44
CA ASP A 182 -1.54 16.74 14.96
C ASP A 182 -0.14 16.31 15.43
N PRO A 183 0.04 15.05 15.87
CA PRO A 183 1.34 14.55 16.32
C PRO A 183 2.36 14.46 15.19
N VAL A 184 1.88 14.37 13.94
CA VAL A 184 2.70 14.32 12.73
C VAL A 184 2.66 15.69 12.08
N ALA A 185 3.77 16.43 12.10
CA ALA A 185 3.83 17.81 11.63
C ALA A 185 3.68 17.94 10.10
N PHE A 186 4.19 16.95 9.36
CA PHE A 186 4.19 16.93 7.90
C PHE A 186 3.81 15.55 7.39
N GLN A 187 3.16 15.50 6.24
CA GLN A 187 2.84 14.26 5.55
C GLN A 187 3.04 14.41 4.05
N ILE A 188 3.48 13.32 3.41
CA ILE A 188 3.62 13.24 1.96
C ILE A 188 2.33 12.69 1.37
N LEU A 189 1.74 13.39 0.41
CA LEU A 189 0.47 13.00 -0.21
C LEU A 189 0.51 13.23 -1.72
N GLN A 190 -0.20 12.37 -2.46
CA GLN A 190 -0.36 12.51 -3.90
C GLN A 190 -1.43 13.56 -4.23
N VAL A 191 -1.15 14.44 -5.18
CA VAL A 191 -2.13 15.39 -5.71
C VAL A 191 -3.05 14.67 -6.68
N THR A 192 -4.36 14.76 -6.45
CA THR A 192 -5.39 14.11 -7.28
C THR A 192 -6.01 15.07 -8.29
N ASP A 193 -6.15 16.35 -7.92
CA ASP A 193 -6.71 17.38 -8.80
C ASP A 193 -6.27 18.79 -8.33
N ILE A 194 -6.58 19.81 -9.11
CA ILE A 194 -6.32 21.21 -8.83
C ILE A 194 -7.61 22.01 -8.98
N LYS A 195 -7.72 23.08 -8.19
CA LYS A 195 -8.83 24.02 -8.23
C LYS A 195 -8.28 25.43 -8.38
N CYS A 196 -8.67 26.09 -9.46
CA CYS A 196 -8.41 27.52 -9.66
C CYS A 196 -9.67 28.31 -9.32
N VAL A 197 -9.55 29.33 -8.47
CA VAL A 197 -10.62 30.28 -8.19
C VAL A 197 -10.05 31.68 -8.39
N ASP A 198 -10.55 32.40 -9.39
CA ASP A 198 -9.99 33.64 -9.94
C ASP A 198 -9.58 34.68 -8.86
N ASP A 199 -10.32 34.75 -7.75
CA ASP A 199 -10.07 35.70 -6.66
C ASP A 199 -9.50 35.09 -5.35
N LYS A 200 -9.51 33.76 -5.21
CA LYS A 200 -9.11 33.06 -3.95
C LYS A 200 -7.78 32.32 -4.06
N GLY A 201 -7.19 32.29 -5.25
CA GLY A 201 -5.94 31.60 -5.51
C GLY A 201 -6.11 30.12 -5.84
N MET A 202 -5.00 29.41 -5.85
CA MET A 202 -4.89 28.04 -6.33
C MET A 202 -4.87 27.04 -5.18
N PHE A 203 -5.66 25.98 -5.30
CA PHE A 203 -5.75 24.91 -4.30
C PHE A 203 -5.52 23.54 -4.94
N LEU A 204 -4.98 22.63 -4.16
CA LEU A 204 -4.67 21.25 -4.53
C LEU A 204 -5.63 20.31 -3.81
N TYR A 205 -6.19 19.36 -4.55
CA TYR A 205 -6.81 18.17 -3.96
C TYR A 205 -5.73 17.13 -3.76
N VAL A 206 -5.61 16.60 -2.54
CA VAL A 206 -4.62 15.58 -2.20
C VAL A 206 -5.32 14.34 -1.66
N ALA A 207 -4.80 13.17 -1.99
CA ALA A 207 -5.36 11.90 -1.54
C ALA A 207 -5.38 11.83 -0.01
N GLY A 208 -6.46 11.28 0.56
CA GLY A 208 -6.61 11.13 2.01
C GLY A 208 -7.10 12.38 2.77
N ILE A 209 -7.21 13.54 2.14
CA ILE A 209 -7.77 14.76 2.76
C ILE A 209 -9.04 15.19 2.01
N ALA A 210 -10.14 15.37 2.75
CA ALA A 210 -11.44 15.73 2.17
C ALA A 210 -11.57 17.23 1.79
N SER A 211 -10.64 18.07 2.24
CA SER A 211 -10.62 19.51 2.00
C SER A 211 -9.49 19.89 1.03
N ASP A 212 -9.67 21.01 0.34
CA ASP A 212 -8.66 21.56 -0.56
C ASP A 212 -7.48 22.17 0.22
N VAL A 213 -6.27 21.95 -0.29
CA VAL A 213 -5.01 22.36 0.32
C VAL A 213 -4.45 23.56 -0.43
N SER A 214 -4.27 24.69 0.28
CA SER A 214 -3.58 25.85 -0.30
C SER A 214 -2.09 25.57 -0.47
N ILE A 215 -1.49 26.08 -1.56
CA ILE A 215 -0.04 26.01 -1.82
C ILE A 215 0.77 26.56 -0.63
N ALA A 216 0.22 27.49 0.16
CA ALA A 216 0.88 28.04 1.34
C ALA A 216 1.22 26.98 2.41
N LYS A 217 0.45 25.88 2.49
CA LYS A 217 0.64 24.76 3.43
C LYS A 217 1.70 23.75 2.97
N LEU A 218 2.21 23.87 1.75
CA LEU A 218 3.30 23.03 1.28
C LEU A 218 4.61 23.40 1.98
N ASP A 219 5.58 22.49 1.93
CA ASP A 219 6.91 22.68 2.51
C ASP A 219 8.01 22.42 1.46
N ASP A 220 9.18 23.03 1.67
CA ASP A 220 10.34 22.95 0.76
C ASP A 220 11.44 22.02 1.27
N SER A 221 11.31 21.52 2.51
CA SER A 221 12.31 20.63 3.10
C SER A 221 12.39 19.28 2.41
N ASP A 222 13.54 18.65 2.59
CA ASP A 222 13.76 17.26 2.19
C ASP A 222 12.79 16.31 2.90
N ILE A 223 12.51 15.20 2.21
CA ILE A 223 11.65 14.15 2.75
C ILE A 223 12.46 13.34 3.75
N THR A 224 11.92 13.18 4.96
CA THR A 224 12.57 12.36 5.99
C THR A 224 12.15 10.89 5.88
N LYS A 225 12.92 10.00 6.51
CA LYS A 225 12.59 8.57 6.53
C LYS A 225 11.24 8.32 7.22
N GLU A 226 10.97 9.05 8.30
CA GLU A 226 9.72 8.95 9.06
C GLU A 226 8.51 9.33 8.20
N GLU A 227 8.67 10.32 7.32
CA GLU A 227 7.62 10.76 6.39
C GLU A 227 7.34 9.73 5.30
N ILE A 228 8.37 9.01 4.83
CA ILE A 228 8.21 7.87 3.91
C ILE A 228 7.53 6.70 4.62
N ASP A 229 7.93 6.39 5.86
CA ASP A 229 7.36 5.30 6.63
C ASP A 229 5.88 5.58 7.00
N ASP A 230 5.51 6.83 7.30
CA ASP A 230 4.12 7.25 7.46
C ASP A 230 3.31 7.07 6.16
N LEU A 231 3.87 7.48 5.00
CA LEU A 231 3.23 7.26 3.70
C LEU A 231 3.01 5.77 3.42
N LYS A 232 4.04 4.93 3.65
CA LYS A 232 3.93 3.47 3.52
C LYS A 232 2.83 2.92 4.42
N HIS A 233 2.81 3.31 5.70
CA HIS A 233 1.78 2.85 6.64
C HIS A 233 0.36 3.25 6.19
N LYS A 234 0.18 4.44 5.61
CA LYS A 234 -1.12 4.86 5.06
C LYS A 234 -1.55 4.04 3.84
N ILE A 235 -0.59 3.65 3.00
CA ILE A 235 -0.85 2.74 1.88
C ILE A 235 -1.20 1.35 2.41
N MET A 236 -0.39 0.81 3.33
CA MET A 236 -0.62 -0.51 3.95
C MET A 236 -1.95 -0.59 4.71
N SER A 237 -2.35 0.50 5.37
CA SER A 237 -3.66 0.56 6.06
C SER A 237 -4.85 0.77 5.12
N GLY A 238 -4.61 0.89 3.81
CA GLY A 238 -5.63 1.10 2.77
C GLY A 238 -6.23 2.51 2.77
N LEU A 239 -5.58 3.48 3.44
CA LEU A 239 -6.01 4.87 3.42
C LEU A 239 -5.67 5.55 2.09
N LEU A 240 -4.56 5.15 1.47
CA LEU A 240 -4.06 5.68 0.21
C LEU A 240 -3.81 4.55 -0.78
N ARG A 241 -4.06 4.80 -2.07
CA ARG A 241 -3.73 3.87 -3.16
C ARG A 241 -2.24 3.95 -3.44
N GLN A 242 -1.58 2.81 -3.61
CA GLN A 242 -0.22 2.76 -4.13
C GLN A 242 -0.20 3.11 -5.63
N PRO A 243 0.70 3.99 -6.10
CA PRO A 243 0.87 4.26 -7.53
C PRO A 243 1.40 3.02 -8.27
N THR A 244 0.93 2.84 -9.50
CA THR A 244 1.51 1.83 -10.39
C THR A 244 2.90 2.27 -10.87
N LEU A 245 3.73 1.31 -11.27
CA LEU A 245 5.06 1.59 -11.82
C LEU A 245 4.96 2.53 -13.04
N VAL A 246 4.02 2.25 -13.94
CA VAL A 246 3.83 3.01 -15.18
C VAL A 246 3.42 4.46 -14.90
N GLU A 247 2.46 4.67 -13.98
CA GLU A 247 2.03 6.02 -13.59
C GLU A 247 3.20 6.84 -13.02
N MET A 248 4.00 6.23 -12.14
CA MET A 248 5.11 6.90 -11.48
C MET A 248 6.27 7.17 -12.45
N GLU A 249 6.58 6.25 -13.35
CA GLU A 249 7.60 6.44 -14.40
C GLU A 249 7.22 7.56 -15.37
N GLN A 250 5.97 7.56 -15.84
CA GLN A 250 5.48 8.61 -16.72
C GLN A 250 5.54 9.96 -16.02
N LYS A 251 5.15 10.00 -14.74
CA LYS A 251 5.21 11.24 -13.95
C LYS A 251 6.64 11.72 -13.76
N ALA A 252 7.56 10.83 -13.41
CA ALA A 252 8.98 11.16 -13.25
C ALA A 252 9.58 11.71 -14.54
N LYS A 253 9.26 11.13 -15.71
CA LYS A 253 9.69 11.63 -17.02
C LYS A 253 9.17 13.05 -17.30
N VAL A 254 7.90 13.32 -16.99
CA VAL A 254 7.29 14.64 -17.19
C VAL A 254 7.92 15.69 -16.27
N LEU A 255 8.31 15.31 -15.05
CA LEU A 255 8.85 16.23 -14.06
C LEU A 255 10.37 16.36 -14.05
N HIS A 256 11.09 15.45 -14.72
CA HIS A 256 12.54 15.33 -14.65
C HIS A 256 13.25 16.65 -14.86
N GLU A 257 12.91 17.36 -15.94
CA GLU A 257 13.53 18.63 -16.30
C GLU A 257 13.26 19.71 -15.24
N ASP A 258 12.02 19.82 -14.75
CA ASP A 258 11.63 20.83 -13.77
C ASP A 258 12.28 20.57 -12.41
N ILE A 259 12.22 19.33 -11.89
CA ILE A 259 12.83 18.96 -10.61
C ILE A 259 14.34 19.12 -10.67
N THR A 260 14.97 18.64 -11.74
CA THR A 260 16.44 18.70 -11.90
C THR A 260 16.92 20.15 -12.01
N LYS A 261 16.23 20.99 -12.79
CA LYS A 261 16.54 22.43 -12.85
C LYS A 261 16.34 23.13 -11.52
N HIS A 262 15.28 22.78 -10.81
CA HIS A 262 14.96 23.38 -9.52
C HIS A 262 16.00 23.01 -8.45
N GLU A 263 16.42 21.74 -8.38
CA GLU A 263 17.54 21.31 -7.53
C GLU A 263 18.81 22.08 -7.86
N TYR A 264 19.13 22.31 -9.15
CA TYR A 264 20.29 23.14 -9.49
C TYR A 264 20.18 24.57 -9.01
N LEU A 265 18.99 25.16 -9.08
CA LEU A 265 18.76 26.55 -8.67
C LEU A 265 18.91 26.71 -7.16
N GLU A 266 18.50 25.70 -6.39
CA GLU A 266 18.72 25.63 -4.94
C GLU A 266 20.18 25.30 -4.59
N GLU A 267 20.83 24.40 -5.34
CA GLU A 267 22.22 23.93 -5.13
C GLU A 267 23.27 24.70 -5.94
N ARG A 268 22.98 25.93 -6.41
CA ARG A 268 23.90 26.74 -7.25
C ARG A 268 25.28 26.94 -6.64
N GLU A 269 25.43 26.78 -5.33
CA GLU A 269 26.74 26.81 -4.66
C GLU A 269 27.55 25.51 -4.84
N LEU A 270 26.90 24.35 -5.00
CA LEU A 270 27.52 23.01 -5.06
C LEU A 270 27.72 22.49 -6.49
N LEU A 271 26.81 22.79 -7.43
CA LEU A 271 26.80 22.25 -8.80
C LEU A 271 27.21 23.29 -9.87
N GLN A 272 28.37 23.94 -9.67
CA GLN A 272 28.82 25.05 -10.54
C GLN A 272 29.23 24.63 -11.97
N LYS A 273 29.39 23.34 -12.26
CA LYS A 273 29.90 22.88 -13.56
C LYS A 273 28.75 22.63 -14.56
N PRO A 274 28.66 23.38 -15.68
CA PRO A 274 27.63 23.17 -16.70
C PRO A 274 27.59 21.74 -17.26
N SER A 275 28.74 21.06 -17.30
CA SER A 275 28.85 19.67 -17.76
C SER A 275 28.12 18.68 -16.86
N GLU A 276 28.12 18.91 -15.53
CA GLU A 276 27.42 18.06 -14.58
C GLU A 276 25.91 18.25 -14.69
N GLN A 277 25.47 19.50 -14.91
CA GLN A 277 24.07 19.84 -15.13
C GLN A 277 23.53 19.17 -16.40
N GLU A 278 24.29 19.25 -17.50
CA GLU A 278 23.90 18.60 -18.76
C GLU A 278 23.89 17.08 -18.63
N ARG A 279 24.84 16.49 -17.89
CA ARG A 279 24.90 15.04 -17.63
C ARG A 279 23.64 14.55 -16.93
N LEU A 280 23.22 15.22 -15.86
CA LEU A 280 22.05 14.86 -15.06
C LEU A 280 20.73 15.11 -15.82
N LEU A 281 20.63 16.17 -16.61
CA LEU A 281 19.47 16.38 -17.50
C LEU A 281 19.35 15.27 -18.55
N ARG A 282 20.47 14.72 -19.02
CA ARG A 282 20.49 13.58 -19.96
C ARG A 282 20.21 12.24 -19.28
N GLN A 283 20.32 12.13 -17.96
CA GLN A 283 19.96 10.89 -17.26
C GLN A 283 18.44 10.72 -17.24
N THR A 284 17.95 9.53 -17.57
CA THR A 284 16.52 9.22 -17.49
C THR A 284 16.18 8.80 -16.05
N PRO A 285 15.13 9.37 -15.41
CA PRO A 285 14.72 8.93 -14.08
C PRO A 285 14.24 7.49 -14.16
N LYS A 286 14.69 6.67 -13.20
CA LYS A 286 14.34 5.25 -13.09
C LYS A 286 13.56 5.03 -11.80
N ILE A 287 12.34 4.51 -11.93
CA ILE A 287 11.54 4.09 -10.78
C ILE A 287 11.86 2.62 -10.50
N ILE A 288 12.10 2.33 -9.22
CA ILE A 288 12.30 0.95 -8.75
C ILE A 288 10.92 0.30 -8.57
N GLU A 289 10.70 -0.82 -9.24
CA GLU A 289 9.52 -1.66 -9.07
C GLU A 289 9.55 -2.38 -7.72
N GLU A 290 8.39 -2.58 -7.10
CA GLU A 290 8.30 -3.41 -5.90
C GLU A 290 8.33 -4.90 -6.29
N LEU A 291 9.31 -5.62 -5.75
CA LEU A 291 9.52 -7.05 -5.98
C LEU A 291 9.21 -7.84 -4.70
N ILE A 292 8.62 -9.02 -4.84
CA ILE A 292 8.37 -9.94 -3.72
C ILE A 292 9.05 -11.27 -3.95
N GLU A 293 9.67 -11.80 -2.90
CA GLU A 293 10.19 -13.15 -2.83
C GLU A 293 9.06 -14.14 -2.52
N ILE A 294 8.90 -15.16 -3.36
CA ILE A 294 7.96 -16.26 -3.11
C ILE A 294 8.72 -17.38 -2.42
N GLU A 295 8.38 -17.70 -1.17
CA GLU A 295 8.77 -18.97 -0.55
C GLU A 295 8.01 -20.10 -1.25
N GLN A 296 8.74 -21.03 -1.87
CA GLN A 296 8.14 -22.28 -2.34
C GLN A 296 7.84 -23.16 -1.12
N ASP A 297 6.56 -23.51 -0.91
CA ASP A 297 6.22 -24.58 0.03
C ASP A 297 6.95 -25.87 -0.41
N PRO A 298 7.62 -26.60 0.50
CA PRO A 298 8.29 -27.84 0.14
C PRO A 298 7.29 -28.83 -0.45
N PRO A 299 7.67 -29.59 -1.50
CA PRO A 299 6.74 -30.48 -2.18
C PRO A 299 6.19 -31.52 -1.21
N ALA A 300 4.86 -31.65 -1.18
CA ALA A 300 4.18 -32.68 -0.42
C ALA A 300 4.69 -34.07 -0.86
N ASP A 301 5.35 -34.76 0.06
CA ASP A 301 5.81 -36.13 -0.11
C ASP A 301 4.59 -37.04 -0.37
N SER A 302 4.46 -37.48 -1.62
CA SER A 302 3.42 -38.42 -2.06
C SER A 302 4.06 -39.77 -2.39
N SER A 303 4.75 -40.35 -1.43
CA SER A 303 5.22 -41.74 -1.50
C SER A 303 4.10 -42.71 -1.11
N LYS A 304 3.14 -42.92 -2.03
CA LYS A 304 2.40 -44.20 -2.11
C LYS A 304 3.29 -45.20 -2.85
N GLN A 305 4.03 -46.02 -2.13
CA GLN A 305 4.59 -47.27 -2.67
C GLN A 305 3.92 -48.44 -1.95
N GLY A 306 2.87 -48.98 -2.56
CA GLY A 306 2.35 -50.30 -2.22
C GLY A 306 3.36 -51.35 -2.67
N ASN A 307 4.05 -51.98 -1.71
CA ASN A 307 4.89 -53.14 -1.99
C ASN A 307 4.06 -54.41 -1.84
N ILE A 308 3.95 -55.11 -2.96
CA ILE A 308 3.54 -56.50 -3.14
C ILE A 308 4.72 -57.41 -2.82
N SER A 309 4.55 -58.36 -1.88
CA SER A 309 4.99 -59.77 -1.99
C SER A 309 4.92 -60.48 -0.63
N GLY A 310 4.33 -61.68 -0.56
CA GLY A 310 4.59 -62.63 0.52
C GLY A 310 3.48 -63.62 0.89
N LEU A 311 3.21 -64.58 0.01
CA LEU A 311 2.86 -65.99 0.26
C LEU A 311 2.20 -66.41 1.60
N SER A 312 1.02 -67.03 1.51
CA SER A 312 0.76 -68.39 2.05
C SER A 312 -0.47 -69.01 1.39
N GLN A 313 -0.31 -70.28 1.02
CA GLN A 313 -1.34 -71.19 0.52
C GLN A 313 -2.37 -71.50 1.61
N GLU A 314 -3.64 -71.73 1.25
CA GLU A 314 -4.34 -73.00 1.51
C GLU A 314 -5.80 -72.96 1.00
N VAL A 315 -6.12 -73.97 0.19
CA VAL A 315 -7.32 -74.82 0.20
C VAL A 315 -8.72 -74.19 -0.01
N VAL A 316 -9.20 -74.40 -1.24
CA VAL A 316 -10.53 -74.90 -1.66
C VAL A 316 -11.58 -75.09 -0.55
N MET A 317 -12.69 -74.35 -0.64
CA MET A 317 -14.01 -74.99 -0.63
C MET A 317 -15.03 -74.16 -1.40
N ILE A 318 -15.58 -74.81 -2.41
CA ILE A 318 -16.79 -74.46 -3.14
C ILE A 318 -17.95 -74.85 -2.21
N ASP A 319 -18.94 -73.98 -2.04
CA ASP A 319 -20.33 -74.44 -2.02
C ASP A 319 -21.24 -73.35 -2.58
N ILE A 320 -21.98 -73.77 -3.60
CA ILE A 320 -23.11 -73.08 -4.21
C ILE A 320 -24.34 -73.74 -3.58
N ASP A 321 -25.17 -72.94 -2.91
CA ASP A 321 -26.62 -72.84 -3.15
C ASP A 321 -27.21 -71.69 -2.33
#